data_AF-P74039-F1
#
_entry.id   AF-P74039-F1
#
_cell.length_a   1.000
_cell.length_b   1.000
_cell.length_c   1.000
_cell.angle_alpha   90.00
_cell.angle_beta   90.00
_cell.angle_gamma   90.00
#
_symmetry.space_group_name_H-M   'P 1'
#
loop_
_entity.id
_entity.type
_entity.pdbx_description
1 polymer ?
#
loop_
_entity_poly.entity_id
_entity_poly.type
_entity_poly.pdbx_seq_one_letter_code
_entity_poly.pdbx_strand_id
1 'polypeptide(L)' 'MAMDKDTKFALLVMGIPLLGVLYCAFILAVMLSSETARQHPIITGTIFVLAPSLISGTIWLRASFKARKEENLGL' A
#
# COMPACT_ATOMS: atom_id res chain seq x y z
N MET A 1 15.09 7.71 -21.63
CA MET A 1 13.95 8.65 -21.60
C MET A 1 13.47 8.76 -20.16
N ALA A 2 13.58 9.94 -19.54
CA ALA A 2 12.97 10.18 -18.24
C ALA A 2 11.44 10.17 -18.41
N MET A 3 10.73 9.38 -17.60
CA MET A 3 9.27 9.29 -17.70
C MET A 3 8.64 10.64 -17.33
N ASP A 4 7.83 11.16 -18.24
CA ASP A 4 7.11 12.41 -18.10
C ASP A 4 6.21 12.44 -16.85
N LYS A 5 6.04 13.62 -16.26
CA LYS A 5 5.34 13.79 -14.97
C LYS A 5 3.86 13.42 -15.07
N ASP A 6 3.23 13.70 -16.21
CA ASP A 6 1.82 13.40 -16.44
C ASP A 6 1.64 11.90 -16.67
N THR A 7 2.60 11.27 -17.34
CA THR A 7 2.65 9.80 -17.48
C THR A 7 2.81 9.10 -16.12
N LYS A 8 3.66 9.63 -15.23
CA LYS A 8 3.81 9.11 -13.84
C LYS A 8 2.52 9.23 -13.04
N PHE A 9 1.85 10.38 -13.14
CA PHE A 9 0.60 10.60 -12.45
C PHE A 9 -0.51 9.68 -12.97
N ALA A 10 -0.64 9.55 -14.29
CA ALA A 10 -1.59 8.63 -14.91
C ALA A 10 -1.34 7.16 -14.49
N LEU A 11 -0.08 6.74 -14.47
CA LEU A 11 0.30 5.40 -14.00
C LEU A 11 -0.09 5.19 -12.52
N LEU A 12 0.09 6.20 -11.68
CA LEU A 12 -0.26 6.12 -10.26
C LEU A 12 -1.78 6.02 -10.06
N VAL A 13 -2.54 6.86 -10.77
CA VAL A 13 -4.00 6.92 -10.70
C VAL A 13 -4.64 5.61 -11.18
N MET A 14 -4.08 5.00 -12.23
CA MET A 14 -4.58 3.73 -12.75
C MET A 14 -4.02 2.52 -11.99
N GLY A 15 -2.76 2.59 -11.56
CA GLY A 15 -2.07 1.50 -10.90
C GLY A 15 -2.57 1.23 -9.50
N ILE A 16 -2.90 2.25 -8.71
CA ILE A 16 -3.37 2.07 -7.32
C ILE A 16 -4.68 1.25 -7.28
N PRO A 17 -5.73 1.58 -8.04
CA PRO A 17 -6.96 0.78 -8.09
C PRO A 17 -6.71 -0.66 -8.55
N LEU A 18 -5.88 -0.86 -9.59
CA LEU A 18 -5.55 -2.19 -10.09
C LEU A 18 -4.81 -3.03 -9.04
N LEU A 19 -3.84 -2.45 -8.33
CA LEU A 19 -3.16 -3.10 -7.21
C LEU A 19 -4.14 -3.43 -6.08
N GLY A 20 -5.10 -2.55 -5.81
CA GLY A 20 -6.18 -2.80 -4.85
C GLY A 20 -7.01 -4.03 -5.24
N VAL A 21 -7.41 -4.15 -6.50
CA VAL A 21 -8.15 -5.33 -6.99
C VAL A 21 -7.32 -6.60 -6.87
N LEU A 22 -6.05 -6.57 -7.29
CA LEU A 22 -5.14 -7.71 -7.15
C LEU A 22 -4.96 -8.12 -5.68
N TYR A 23 -4.87 -7.14 -4.78
CA TYR A 23 -4.77 -7.38 -3.35
C TYR A 23 -6.02 -8.04 -2.78
N CYS A 24 -7.20 -7.55 -3.15
CA CYS A 24 -8.47 -8.17 -2.77
C CYS A 24 -8.58 -9.61 -3.29
N ALA A 25 -8.23 -9.85 -4.56
CA ALA A 25 -8.20 -11.18 -5.13
C ALA A 25 -7.23 -12.12 -4.39
N PHE A 26 -6.07 -11.60 -3.98
CA PHE A 26 -5.11 -12.34 -3.17
C PHE A 26 -5.68 -12.76 -1.81
N ILE A 27 -6.36 -11.86 -1.09
CA ILE A 27 -7.02 -12.18 0.19
C ILE A 27 -8.05 -13.30 0.00
N LEU A 28 -8.86 -13.21 -1.06
CA LEU A 28 -9.83 -14.24 -1.39
C LEU A 28 -9.17 -15.58 -1.70
N ALA A 29 -8.07 -15.59 -2.47
CA ALA A 29 -7.32 -16.80 -2.77
C ALA A 29 -6.78 -17.48 -1.50
N VAL A 30 -6.33 -16.69 -0.52
CA VAL A 30 -5.89 -17.18 0.80
C VAL A 30 -7.06 -17.78 1.58
N MET A 31 -8.21 -17.12 1.60
CA MET A 31 -9.43 -17.65 2.24
C MET A 31 -9.92 -18.95 1.57
N LEU A 32 -9.80 -19.07 0.25
CA LEU A 32 -10.21 -20.26 -0.48
C LEU A 32 -9.23 -21.43 -0.30
N SER A 33 -7.94 -21.14 -0.14
CA SER A 33 -6.89 -22.17 -0.06
C SER A 33 -6.57 -22.64 1.36
N SER A 34 -6.90 -21.87 2.39
CA SER A 34 -6.55 -22.18 3.79
C SER A 34 -7.78 -22.32 4.69
N GLU A 35 -7.93 -23.50 5.31
CA GLU A 35 -8.96 -23.74 6.32
C GLU A 35 -8.76 -22.88 7.57
N THR A 36 -7.52 -22.73 8.04
CA THR A 36 -7.18 -21.88 9.19
C THR A 36 -7.62 -20.44 8.96
N ALA A 37 -7.42 -19.94 7.74
CA ALA A 37 -7.82 -18.59 7.37
C ALA A 37 -9.36 -18.43 7.42
N ARG A 38 -10.12 -19.45 7.00
CA ARG A 38 -11.59 -19.47 7.12
C ARG A 38 -12.09 -19.63 8.55
N GLN A 39 -11.36 -20.36 9.40
CA GLN A 39 -11.71 -20.56 10.81
C GLN A 39 -11.47 -19.29 11.66
N HIS A 40 -10.52 -18.46 11.24
CA HIS A 40 -10.16 -17.22 11.95
C HIS A 40 -10.24 -15.98 11.04
N PRO A 41 -11.40 -15.68 10.44
CA PRO A 41 -11.52 -14.63 9.41
C PRO A 41 -11.22 -13.24 9.94
N ILE A 42 -11.53 -12.97 11.21
CA ILE A 42 -11.22 -11.69 11.87
C ILE A 42 -9.71 -11.49 12.02
N ILE A 43 -8.99 -12.51 12.46
CA ILE A 43 -7.52 -12.44 12.63
C ILE A 43 -6.86 -12.29 11.27
N THR A 44 -7.28 -13.09 10.29
CA THR A 44 -6.74 -13.00 8.93
C THR A 44 -7.02 -11.63 8.32
N GLY A 45 -8.25 -11.13 8.39
CA GLY A 45 -8.60 -9.78 7.92
C GLY A 45 -7.78 -8.69 8.63
N THR A 46 -7.55 -8.82 9.93
CA THR A 46 -6.73 -7.88 10.71
C THR A 46 -5.30 -7.83 10.19
N ILE A 47 -4.67 -8.98 9.91
CA ILE A 47 -3.31 -9.03 9.35
C ILE A 47 -3.26 -8.33 7.98
N PHE A 48 -4.24 -8.59 7.12
CA PHE A 48 -4.35 -7.97 5.80
C PHE A 48 -4.68 -6.47 5.85
N VAL A 49 -5.31 -5.96 6.91
CA VAL A 49 -5.47 -4.50 7.08
C VAL A 49 -4.19 -3.86 7.61
N LEU A 50 -3.57 -4.48 8.61
CA LEU A 50 -2.41 -3.91 9.29
C LEU A 50 -1.17 -3.85 8.40
N ALA A 51 -0.89 -4.89 7.62
CA ALA A 51 0.31 -4.94 6.78
C ALA A 51 0.43 -3.74 5.82
N PRO A 52 -0.54 -3.44 4.93
CA PRO A 52 -0.46 -2.28 4.05
C PRO A 52 -0.57 -0.95 4.81
N SER A 53 -1.31 -0.90 5.92
CA SER A 53 -1.45 0.32 6.73
C SER A 53 -0.12 0.72 7.37
N LEU A 54 0.64 -0.24 7.91
CA LEU A 54 1.96 -0.01 8.48
C LEU A 54 2.97 0.41 7.40
N ILE A 55 2.94 -0.24 6.23
CA ILE A 55 3.82 0.13 5.11
C ILE A 55 3.50 1.56 4.65
N SER A 56 2.22 1.87 4.41
CA SER A 56 1.77 3.21 4.02
C SER A 56 2.15 4.26 5.06
N GLY A 57 1.89 3.98 6.34
CA GLY A 57 2.23 4.87 7.45
C GLY A 57 3.73 5.14 7.56
N THR A 58 4.57 4.11 7.43
CA THR A 58 6.03 4.28 7.49
C THR A 58 6.58 5.08 6.30
N ILE A 59 6.05 4.87 5.10
CA ILE A 59 6.40 5.66 3.91
C ILE A 59 6.01 7.13 4.13
N TRP A 60 4.80 7.39 4.61
CA TRP A 60 4.30 8.74 4.85
C TRP A 60 5.10 9.46 5.94
N LEU A 61 5.42 8.78 7.04
CA LEU A 61 6.27 9.33 8.10
C LEU A 61 7.66 9.67 7.57
N ARG A 62 8.32 8.77 6.83
CA ARG A 62 9.65 9.03 6.25
C ARG A 62 9.65 10.20 5.28
N ALA A 63 8.64 10.30 4.42
CA ALA A 63 8.47 11.43 3.51
C ALA A 63 8.26 12.74 4.28
N SER A 64 7.44 12.72 5.33
CA SER A 64 7.17 13.88 6.19
C SER A 64 8.43 14.36 6.91
N PHE A 65 9.23 13.44 7.47
CA PHE A 65 10.50 13.79 8.10
C PHE A 65 11.51 14.35 7.11
N LYS A 66 11.58 13.79 5.89
CA LYS A 66 12.46 14.30 4.85
C LYS A 66 12.11 15.74 4.46
N ALA A 67 10.83 16.00 4.19
CA ALA A 67 10.35 17.33 3.84
C ALA A 67 10.63 18.35 4.95
N ARG A 68 10.37 17.99 6.22
CA ARG A 68 10.70 18.85 7.37
C ARG A 68 12.20 19.11 7.50
N LYS A 69 13.05 18.14 7.19
CA LYS A 69 14.50 18.32 7.23
C LYS A 69 14.97 19.28 6.12
N GLU A 70 14.42 19.17 4.92
CA GLU A 70 14.72 20.07 3.80
C GLU A 70 14.28 21.52 4.14
N GLU A 71 13.08 21.69 4.71
CA GLU A 71 12.57 22.98 5.22
C GLU A 71 13.49 23.60 6.28
N ASN A 72 13.94 22.82 7.28
CA ASN A 72 14.85 23.30 8.32
C ASN A 72 16.26 23.65 7.82
N LEU A 73 16.66 23.13 6.65
CA LEU A 73 17.95 23.43 6.02
C LEU A 73 17.87 24.64 5.06
N GLY A 74 16.68 25.25 4.89
CA GLY A 74 16.46 26.41 4.03
C GLY A 74 16.66 26.12 2.54
N LEU A 75 16.49 24.85 2.13
CA LEU A 75 16.60 24.38 0.73
C LEU A 75 15.25 24.46 0.01
#